data_AF-A0A2Z6AKI1-F1
#
_entry.id   AF-A0A2Z6AKI1-F1
#
_cell.length_a   1.000
_cell.length_b   1.000
_cell.length_c   1.000
_cell.angle_alpha   90.00
_cell.angle_beta   90.00
_cell.angle_gamma   90.00
#
_symmetry.space_group_name_H-M   'P 1'
#
loop_
_entity.id
_entity.type
_entity.pdbx_description
1 polymer ?
#
loop_
_entity_poly.entity_id
_entity_poly.type
_entity_poly.pdbx_seq_one_letter_code
_entity_poly.pdbx_strand_id
1 'polypeptide(L)'
;MWVSDRYAGQQELGKEHQVCLAHVLRDVQYAIDCGDTAFAPKVRDHLRWAIRIGKRRSSLKDTTLATYAAKADNLLTRLVQMPVAHPAGRVLLKQIKAWRSKFFIFLTNRNVPATNNISEREIRPSVVFRKVTNGFRSDWGAQIHAGYRSVTGTARLSGKSALVAIRELVDGRFVVA
;
A
#
# COMPACT_ATOMS: atom_id res chain seq x y z
N MET A 1 10.38 5.29 -3.69
CA MET A 1 8.95 5.08 -3.97
C MET A 1 8.32 4.49 -2.73
N TRP A 2 7.17 4.97 -2.31
CA TRP A 2 6.60 4.63 -1.01
C TRP A 2 5.11 4.28 -1.12
N VAL A 3 4.69 3.18 -0.49
CA VAL A 3 3.26 2.80 -0.36
C VAL A 3 2.90 2.75 1.12
N SER A 4 2.00 3.62 1.58
CA SER A 4 1.64 3.72 3.01
C SER A 4 0.20 3.35 3.31
N ASP A 5 -0.08 3.01 4.56
CA ASP A 5 -1.42 2.90 5.14
C ASP A 5 -2.03 4.26 5.56
N ARG A 6 -1.31 5.37 5.28
CA ARG A 6 -1.54 6.75 5.75
C ARG A 6 -1.12 7.04 7.19
N TYR A 7 -0.23 6.24 7.79
CA TYR A 7 0.44 6.65 9.02
C TYR A 7 1.21 7.97 8.81
N ALA A 8 1.08 8.91 9.74
CA ALA A 8 1.60 10.28 9.58
C ALA A 8 3.13 10.31 9.46
N GLY A 9 3.84 9.49 10.26
CA GLY A 9 5.30 9.41 10.23
C GLY A 9 5.89 8.80 8.95
N GLN A 10 5.04 8.34 8.03
CA GLN A 10 5.46 7.72 6.78
C GLN A 10 5.25 8.63 5.55
N GLN A 11 4.75 9.85 5.72
CA GLN A 11 4.25 10.63 4.59
C GLN A 11 5.31 11.17 3.62
N GLU A 12 6.55 11.30 4.08
CA GLU A 12 7.66 11.97 3.37
C GLU A 12 8.85 11.03 3.08
N LEU A 13 8.66 9.72 3.23
CA LEU A 13 9.73 8.73 3.10
C LEU A 13 10.10 8.38 1.64
N GLY A 14 9.56 9.08 0.65
CA GLY A 14 9.88 8.82 -0.75
C GLY A 14 9.47 9.91 -1.73
N LYS A 15 10.22 10.01 -2.85
CA LYS A 15 9.97 10.95 -3.95
C LYS A 15 8.57 10.85 -4.56
N GLU A 16 8.05 9.62 -4.65
CA GLU A 16 6.68 9.33 -5.05
C GLU A 16 5.99 8.51 -3.96
N HIS A 17 4.72 8.83 -3.71
CA HIS A 17 3.95 8.26 -2.62
C HIS A 17 2.56 7.83 -3.07
N GLN A 18 2.32 6.52 -3.09
CA GLN A 18 1.01 5.91 -3.26
C GLN A 18 0.36 5.58 -1.91
N VAL A 19 -0.89 5.94 -1.71
CA VAL A 19 -1.66 5.43 -0.57
C VAL A 19 -2.16 4.02 -0.88
N CYS A 20 -2.04 3.10 0.07
CA CYS A 20 -2.60 1.76 -0.03
C CYS A 20 -4.13 1.82 -0.12
N LEU A 21 -4.66 1.53 -1.32
CA LEU A 21 -6.11 1.61 -1.56
C LEU A 21 -6.91 0.56 -0.78
N ALA A 22 -6.27 -0.53 -0.30
CA ALA A 22 -6.93 -1.49 0.57
C ALA A 22 -7.29 -0.88 1.94
N HIS A 23 -6.44 0.01 2.47
CA HIS A 23 -6.74 0.75 3.70
C HIS A 23 -7.85 1.78 3.47
N VAL A 24 -7.80 2.51 2.36
CA VAL A 24 -8.87 3.44 1.98
C VAL A 24 -10.20 2.72 1.84
N LEU A 25 -10.23 1.54 1.22
CA LEU A 25 -11.44 0.74 1.09
C LEU A 25 -12.03 0.27 2.43
N ARG A 26 -11.21 0.11 3.49
CA ARG A 26 -11.75 -0.18 4.83
C ARG A 26 -12.45 1.03 5.44
N ASP A 27 -11.89 2.23 5.30
CA ASP A 27 -12.56 3.46 5.76
C ASP A 27 -13.85 3.73 4.98
N VAL A 28 -13.81 3.45 3.67
CA VAL A 28 -15.00 3.52 2.82
C VAL A 28 -16.06 2.53 3.31
N GLN A 29 -15.67 1.29 3.60
CA GLN A 29 -16.60 0.29 4.13
C GLN A 29 -17.16 0.71 5.49
N TYR A 30 -16.33 1.24 6.38
CA TYR A 30 -16.78 1.78 7.67
C TYR A 30 -17.84 2.87 7.49
N ALA A 31 -17.65 3.81 6.56
CA ALA A 31 -18.65 4.85 6.30
C ALA A 31 -19.98 4.25 5.78
N ILE A 32 -19.93 3.20 4.95
CA ILE A 32 -21.11 2.46 4.51
C ILE A 32 -21.80 1.78 5.69
N ASP A 33 -21.03 1.09 6.54
CA ASP A 33 -21.54 0.36 7.70
C ASP A 33 -22.19 1.32 8.73
N CYS A 34 -21.69 2.56 8.82
CA CYS A 34 -22.30 3.61 9.62
C CYS A 34 -23.57 4.24 9.00
N GLY A 35 -23.91 3.93 7.74
CA GLY A 35 -25.14 4.40 7.09
C GLY A 35 -24.94 5.42 5.96
N ASP A 36 -23.73 5.66 5.47
CA ASP A 36 -23.55 6.43 4.23
C ASP A 36 -23.92 5.58 3.01
N THR A 37 -25.10 5.82 2.46
CA THR A 37 -25.66 5.09 1.31
C THR A 37 -25.40 5.77 -0.03
N ALA A 38 -24.87 7.00 -0.05
CA ALA A 38 -24.82 7.83 -1.26
C ALA A 38 -23.40 8.11 -1.75
N PHE A 39 -22.49 8.49 -0.85
CA PHE A 39 -21.14 8.91 -1.21
C PHE A 39 -20.15 7.74 -1.13
N ALA A 40 -20.07 7.08 0.03
CA ALA A 40 -19.12 5.99 0.25
C ALA A 40 -19.24 4.83 -0.75
N PRO A 41 -20.44 4.33 -1.14
CA PRO A 41 -20.57 3.29 -2.15
C PRO A 41 -20.01 3.68 -3.52
N LYS A 42 -20.19 4.94 -3.94
CA LYS A 42 -19.65 5.43 -5.23
C LYS A 42 -18.13 5.51 -5.21
N VAL A 43 -17.55 5.94 -4.09
CA VAL A 43 -16.08 5.92 -3.91
C VAL A 43 -15.56 4.47 -3.94
N ARG A 44 -16.23 3.55 -3.25
CA ARG A 44 -15.86 2.12 -3.24
C ARG A 44 -15.77 1.55 -4.65
N ASP A 45 -16.80 1.79 -5.45
CA ASP A 45 -16.90 1.22 -6.79
C ASP A 45 -15.85 1.85 -7.72
N HIS A 46 -15.59 3.14 -7.57
CA HIS A 46 -14.50 3.84 -8.26
C HIS A 46 -13.12 3.26 -7.95
N LEU A 47 -12.80 3.10 -6.66
CA LEU A 47 -11.51 2.54 -6.23
C LEU A 47 -11.36 1.08 -6.66
N ARG A 48 -12.42 0.27 -6.59
CA ARG A 48 -12.41 -1.12 -7.08
C ARG A 48 -12.17 -1.19 -8.59
N TRP A 49 -12.77 -0.29 -9.36
CA TRP A 49 -12.50 -0.17 -10.79
C TRP A 49 -11.02 0.16 -11.05
N ALA A 50 -10.47 1.17 -10.39
CA ALA A 50 -9.06 1.56 -10.54
C ALA A 50 -8.10 0.42 -10.17
N ILE A 51 -8.35 -0.30 -9.07
CA ILE A 51 -7.56 -1.49 -8.67
C ILE A 51 -7.64 -2.59 -9.74
N ARG A 52 -8.82 -2.80 -10.34
CA ARG A 52 -8.97 -3.79 -11.43
C ARG A 52 -8.15 -3.42 -12.67
N ILE A 53 -8.08 -2.14 -13.02
CA ILE A 53 -7.16 -1.65 -14.06
C ILE A 53 -5.70 -1.93 -13.64
N GLY A 54 -5.33 -1.61 -12.40
CA GLY A 54 -3.99 -1.84 -11.87
C GLY A 54 -3.52 -3.29 -11.91
N LYS A 55 -4.44 -4.25 -11.77
CA LYS A 55 -4.17 -5.69 -11.90
C LYS A 55 -3.87 -6.12 -13.34
N ARG A 56 -4.38 -5.39 -14.34
CA ARG A 56 -4.18 -5.66 -15.77
C ARG A 56 -3.09 -4.78 -16.40
N ARG A 57 -2.44 -3.91 -15.63
CA ARG A 57 -1.51 -2.89 -16.16
C ARG A 57 -0.35 -3.45 -16.95
N SER A 58 0.12 -4.66 -16.62
CA SER A 58 1.21 -5.33 -17.34
C SER A 58 0.88 -5.58 -18.82
N SER A 59 -0.40 -5.79 -19.15
CA SER A 59 -0.86 -6.04 -20.52
C SER A 59 -1.39 -4.78 -21.24
N LEU A 60 -1.29 -3.60 -20.63
CA LEU A 60 -1.81 -2.34 -21.18
C LEU A 60 -0.65 -1.47 -21.68
N LYS A 61 -0.90 -0.65 -22.71
CA LYS A 61 0.04 0.38 -23.17
C LYS A 61 0.11 1.52 -22.16
N ASP A 62 1.25 2.20 -22.08
CA ASP A 62 1.43 3.35 -21.19
C ASP A 62 0.46 4.51 -21.52
N THR A 63 0.18 4.73 -22.80
CA THR A 63 -0.81 5.73 -23.23
C THR A 63 -2.21 5.42 -22.72
N THR A 64 -2.62 4.15 -22.79
CA THR A 64 -3.91 3.69 -22.25
C THR A 64 -3.98 3.88 -20.73
N LEU A 65 -2.88 3.59 -20.03
CA LEU A 65 -2.79 3.76 -18.59
C LEU A 65 -2.87 5.25 -18.19
N ALA A 66 -2.22 6.14 -18.93
CA ALA A 66 -2.32 7.58 -18.71
C ALA A 66 -3.77 8.08 -18.89
N THR A 67 -4.48 7.60 -19.93
CA THR A 67 -5.92 7.89 -20.10
C THR A 67 -6.75 7.39 -18.92
N TYR A 68 -6.48 6.18 -18.41
CA TYR A 68 -7.18 5.66 -17.23
C TYR A 68 -6.84 6.42 -15.95
N ALA A 69 -5.61 6.89 -15.78
CA ALA A 69 -5.22 7.74 -14.66
C ALA A 69 -5.99 9.06 -14.68
N ALA A 70 -6.05 9.74 -15.83
CA ALA A 70 -6.83 10.96 -16.00
C ALA A 70 -8.33 10.72 -15.74
N LYS A 71 -8.89 9.62 -16.26
CA LYS A 71 -10.27 9.23 -15.98
C LYS A 71 -10.51 8.97 -14.48
N ALA A 72 -9.55 8.32 -13.82
CA ALA A 72 -9.63 8.03 -12.40
C ALA A 72 -9.67 9.31 -11.56
N ASP A 73 -8.78 10.27 -11.86
CA ASP A 73 -8.73 11.53 -11.14
C ASP A 73 -9.96 12.41 -11.42
N ASN A 74 -10.40 12.51 -12.68
CA ASN A 74 -11.59 13.27 -13.06
C ASN A 74 -12.86 12.78 -12.38
N LEU A 75 -13.07 11.47 -12.30
CA LEU A 75 -14.22 10.91 -11.60
C LEU A 75 -14.10 11.14 -10.09
N LEU A 76 -12.91 11.01 -9.51
CA LEU A 76 -12.70 11.32 -8.09
C LEU A 76 -12.99 12.80 -7.79
N THR A 77 -12.59 13.72 -8.67
CA THR A 77 -12.92 15.16 -8.60
C THR A 77 -14.42 15.41 -8.53
N ARG A 78 -15.21 14.73 -9.37
CA ARG A 78 -16.68 14.84 -9.32
C ARG A 78 -17.27 14.26 -8.04
N LEU A 79 -16.77 13.11 -7.60
CA LEU A 79 -17.24 12.47 -6.37
C LEU A 79 -17.03 13.35 -5.14
N VAL A 80 -15.87 13.99 -4.99
CA VAL A 80 -15.57 14.85 -3.83
C VAL A 80 -16.33 16.18 -3.81
N GLN A 81 -17.03 16.51 -4.89
CA GLN A 81 -17.91 17.68 -5.00
C GLN A 81 -19.38 17.35 -4.65
N MET A 82 -19.72 16.06 -4.53
CA MET A 82 -21.08 15.66 -4.15
C MET A 82 -21.44 16.17 -2.75
N PRO A 83 -22.71 16.56 -2.51
CA PRO A 83 -23.18 16.84 -1.16
C PRO A 83 -23.15 15.55 -0.32
N VAL A 84 -22.54 15.62 0.86
CA VAL A 84 -22.42 14.48 1.79
C VAL A 84 -23.15 14.75 3.09
N ALA A 85 -24.33 14.16 3.24
CA ALA A 85 -25.21 14.36 4.39
C ALA A 85 -24.82 13.54 5.62
N HIS A 86 -24.22 12.36 5.44
CA HIS A 86 -23.88 11.47 6.55
C HIS A 86 -22.57 11.91 7.27
N PRO A 87 -22.51 11.94 8.61
CA PRO A 87 -21.30 12.32 9.35
C PRO A 87 -20.06 11.50 8.99
N ALA A 88 -20.18 10.16 8.92
CA ALA A 88 -19.08 9.29 8.54
C ALA A 88 -18.60 9.56 7.10
N GLY A 89 -19.54 9.87 6.20
CA GLY A 89 -19.24 10.29 4.83
C GLY A 89 -18.44 11.59 4.77
N ARG A 90 -18.75 12.58 5.62
CA ARG A 90 -17.99 13.84 5.70
C ARG A 90 -16.56 13.62 6.19
N VAL A 91 -16.36 12.73 7.17
CA VAL A 91 -15.02 12.35 7.64
C VAL A 91 -14.23 11.70 6.50
N LEU A 92 -14.84 10.72 5.81
CA LEU A 92 -14.25 10.07 4.65
C LEU A 92 -13.91 11.08 3.54
N LEU A 93 -14.81 12.01 3.23
CA LEU A 93 -14.60 13.07 2.24
C LEU A 93 -13.36 13.92 2.59
N LYS A 94 -13.23 14.34 3.85
CA LYS A 94 -12.06 15.10 4.33
C LYS A 94 -10.77 14.31 4.12
N GLN A 95 -10.77 13.03 4.45
CA GLN A 95 -9.60 12.16 4.25
C GLN A 95 -9.26 11.99 2.77
N ILE A 96 -10.25 11.77 1.90
CA ILE A 96 -10.02 11.65 0.46
C ILE A 96 -9.45 12.94 -0.11
N LYS A 97 -9.97 14.11 0.28
CA LYS A 97 -9.43 15.41 -0.15
C LYS A 97 -7.96 15.58 0.26
N ALA A 98 -7.57 15.14 1.45
CA ALA A 98 -6.19 15.23 1.91
C ALA A 98 -5.21 14.36 1.10
N TRP A 99 -5.66 13.22 0.56
CA TRP A 99 -4.76 12.22 -0.02
C TRP A 99 -5.01 11.89 -1.49
N ARG A 100 -5.98 12.53 -2.16
CA ARG A 100 -6.40 12.19 -3.53
C ARG A 100 -5.26 12.18 -4.55
N SER A 101 -4.28 13.08 -4.43
CA SER A 101 -3.11 13.15 -5.32
C SER A 101 -2.24 11.89 -5.27
N LYS A 102 -2.38 11.09 -4.21
CA LYS A 102 -1.60 9.87 -3.95
C LYS A 102 -2.37 8.58 -4.25
N PHE A 103 -3.57 8.64 -4.83
CA PHE A 103 -4.43 7.45 -5.02
C PHE A 103 -4.11 6.65 -6.28
N PHE A 104 -3.60 7.29 -7.33
CA PHE A 104 -3.54 6.70 -8.68
C PHE A 104 -2.14 6.65 -9.29
N ILE A 105 -1.07 6.83 -8.50
CA ILE A 105 0.32 6.79 -8.98
C ILE A 105 0.63 5.44 -9.64
N PHE A 106 0.07 4.34 -9.12
CA PHE A 106 0.22 3.00 -9.70
C PHE A 106 -0.28 2.85 -11.15
N LEU A 107 -1.09 3.79 -11.64
CA LEU A 107 -1.53 3.79 -13.04
C LEU A 107 -0.47 4.38 -13.96
N THR A 108 0.31 5.36 -13.52
CA THR A 108 1.35 6.00 -14.36
C THR A 108 2.75 5.46 -14.09
N ASN A 109 3.00 4.89 -12.92
CA ASN A 109 4.28 4.26 -12.57
C ASN A 109 4.09 2.76 -12.28
N ARG A 110 4.59 1.91 -13.20
CA ARG A 110 4.43 0.46 -13.16
C ARG A 110 5.06 -0.22 -11.94
N ASN A 111 6.10 0.39 -11.39
CA ASN A 111 6.82 -0.12 -10.23
C ASN A 111 6.00 0.03 -8.95
N VAL A 112 4.98 0.90 -8.95
CA VAL A 112 4.14 1.17 -7.78
C VAL A 112 2.92 0.25 -7.78
N PRO A 113 2.72 -0.56 -6.74
CA PRO A 113 1.47 -1.30 -6.58
C PRO A 113 0.37 -0.41 -5.98
N ALA A 114 -0.90 -0.68 -6.30
CA ALA A 114 -2.05 0.01 -5.71
C ALA A 114 -2.23 -0.27 -4.20
N THR A 115 -1.56 -1.28 -3.66
CA THR A 115 -1.74 -1.80 -2.29
C THR A 115 -0.39 -2.18 -1.69
N ASN A 116 -0.25 -2.07 -0.36
CA ASN A 116 0.95 -2.40 0.39
C ASN A 116 1.12 -3.90 0.72
N ASN A 117 0.51 -4.79 -0.07
CA ASN A 117 0.43 -6.23 0.24
C ASN A 117 1.80 -6.90 0.41
N ILE A 118 2.82 -6.45 -0.33
CA ILE A 118 4.17 -7.02 -0.22
C ILE A 118 4.74 -6.72 1.16
N SER A 119 4.78 -5.45 1.57
CA SER A 119 5.32 -5.07 2.88
C SER A 119 4.52 -5.69 4.02
N GLU A 120 3.18 -5.71 3.91
CA GLU A 120 2.31 -6.40 4.89
C GLU A 120 2.62 -7.91 4.97
N ARG A 121 2.90 -8.56 3.83
CA ARG A 121 3.28 -9.98 3.80
C ARG A 121 4.66 -10.21 4.40
N GLU A 122 5.63 -9.35 4.12
CA GLU A 122 7.01 -9.53 4.60
C GLU A 122 7.15 -9.28 6.11
N ILE A 123 6.35 -8.37 6.68
CA ILE A 123 6.34 -8.11 8.13
C ILE A 123 5.55 -9.15 8.93
N ARG A 124 4.58 -9.85 8.32
CA ARG A 124 3.67 -10.78 9.02
C ARG A 124 4.40 -11.86 9.84
N PRO A 125 5.46 -12.51 9.35
CA PRO A 125 6.19 -13.50 10.14
C PRO A 125 6.80 -12.91 11.42
N SER A 126 7.28 -11.67 11.38
CA SER A 126 7.79 -10.98 12.58
C SER A 126 6.68 -10.62 13.56
N VAL A 127 5.48 -10.25 13.07
CA VAL A 127 4.30 -10.03 13.92
C VAL A 127 3.86 -11.32 14.60
N VAL A 128 3.80 -12.43 13.85
CA VAL A 128 3.44 -13.75 14.39
C VAL A 128 4.49 -14.20 15.42
N PHE A 129 5.77 -14.07 15.09
CA PHE A 129 6.87 -14.40 16.01
C PHE A 129 6.69 -13.66 17.34
N ARG A 130 6.56 -12.33 17.31
CA ARG A 130 6.37 -11.52 18.53
C ARG A 130 5.12 -11.92 19.31
N LYS A 131 4.03 -12.28 18.63
CA LYS A 131 2.80 -12.74 19.28
C LYS A 131 3.01 -14.06 20.02
N VAL A 132 3.74 -15.00 19.43
CA VAL A 132 3.98 -16.34 20.00
C VAL A 132 5.05 -16.30 21.09
N THR A 133 6.14 -15.55 20.89
CA THR A 133 7.26 -15.48 21.84
C THR A 133 7.09 -14.42 22.92
N ASN A 134 5.98 -13.68 22.90
CA ASN A 134 5.75 -12.48 23.70
C ASN A 134 6.85 -11.41 23.50
N GLY A 135 7.32 -11.25 22.25
CA GLY A 135 8.32 -10.27 21.86
C GLY A 135 9.76 -10.73 22.12
N PHE A 136 10.67 -9.76 22.15
CA PHE A 136 12.10 -9.95 22.44
C PHE A 136 12.40 -9.52 23.87
N ARG A 137 13.37 -10.18 24.50
CA ARG A 137 13.84 -9.85 25.86
C ARG A 137 15.02 -8.87 25.86
N SER A 138 15.55 -8.53 24.68
CA SER A 138 16.62 -7.56 24.50
C SER A 138 16.55 -6.92 23.11
N ASP A 139 17.08 -5.70 23.00
CA ASP A 139 17.20 -5.00 21.73
C ASP A 139 18.13 -5.73 20.76
N TRP A 140 19.19 -6.35 21.28
CA TRP A 140 20.10 -7.17 20.48
C TRP A 140 19.36 -8.32 19.77
N GLY A 141 18.51 -9.05 20.49
CA GLY A 141 17.71 -10.13 19.89
C GLY A 141 16.73 -9.61 18.82
N ALA A 142 16.14 -8.44 19.04
CA ALA A 142 15.28 -7.79 18.06
C ALA A 142 16.06 -7.38 16.79
N GLN A 143 17.27 -6.85 16.93
CA GLN A 143 18.15 -6.47 15.82
C GLN A 143 18.60 -7.69 15.01
N ILE A 144 18.99 -8.79 15.67
CA ILE A 144 19.36 -10.04 14.99
C ILE A 144 18.19 -10.59 14.17
N HIS A 145 16.99 -10.63 14.75
CA HIS A 145 15.80 -11.06 14.03
C HIS A 145 15.50 -10.14 12.84
N ALA A 146 15.55 -8.82 13.03
CA ALA A 146 15.35 -7.86 11.95
C ALA A 146 16.37 -8.05 10.82
N GLY A 147 17.66 -8.19 11.14
CA GLY A 147 18.73 -8.42 10.17
C GLY A 147 18.52 -9.72 9.39
N TYR A 148 18.25 -10.82 10.08
CA TYR A 148 17.94 -12.11 9.45
C TYR A 148 16.74 -12.02 8.49
N ARG A 149 15.66 -11.37 8.93
CA ARG A 149 14.45 -11.18 8.11
C ARG A 149 14.70 -10.29 6.89
N SER A 150 15.52 -9.26 7.02
CA SER A 150 15.92 -8.39 5.90
C SER A 150 16.72 -9.18 4.86
N VAL A 151 17.75 -9.91 5.27
CA VAL A 151 18.61 -10.70 4.36
C VAL A 151 17.80 -11.79 3.64
N THR A 152 17.06 -12.61 4.41
CA THR A 152 16.29 -13.72 3.84
C THR A 152 15.08 -13.26 3.03
N GLY A 153 14.45 -12.15 3.42
CA GLY A 153 13.36 -11.52 2.68
C GLY A 153 13.82 -11.01 1.31
N THR A 154 14.91 -10.24 1.27
CA THR A 154 15.51 -9.73 0.02
C THR A 154 15.97 -10.87 -0.88
N ALA A 155 16.66 -11.87 -0.32
CA ALA A 155 17.08 -13.05 -1.07
C ALA A 155 15.91 -13.77 -1.74
N ARG A 156 14.80 -13.95 -1.00
CA ARG A 156 13.60 -14.59 -1.52
C ARG A 156 12.97 -13.80 -2.67
N LEU A 157 12.93 -12.46 -2.57
CA LEU A 157 12.43 -11.61 -3.65
C LEU A 157 13.28 -11.73 -4.93
N SER A 158 14.58 -11.99 -4.77
CA SER A 158 15.52 -12.25 -5.87
C SER A 158 15.64 -13.73 -6.27
N GLY A 159 14.76 -14.61 -5.78
CA GLY A 159 14.75 -16.03 -6.13
C GLY A 159 15.89 -16.87 -5.50
N LYS A 160 16.63 -16.33 -4.53
CA LYS A 160 17.72 -17.03 -3.83
C LYS A 160 17.22 -17.71 -2.56
N SER A 161 17.85 -18.84 -2.20
CA SER A 161 17.59 -19.52 -0.93
C SER A 161 18.22 -18.77 0.25
N ALA A 162 17.69 -18.97 1.44
CA ALA A 162 18.24 -18.38 2.67
C ALA A 162 19.70 -18.82 2.91
N LEU A 163 20.04 -20.08 2.61
CA LEU A 163 21.41 -20.58 2.77
C LEU A 163 22.39 -19.86 1.84
N VAL A 164 22.02 -19.66 0.58
CA VAL A 164 22.85 -18.92 -0.39
C VAL A 164 23.04 -17.48 0.09
N ALA A 165 21.97 -16.83 0.54
CA ALA A 165 22.03 -15.45 1.04
C ALA A 165 22.94 -15.30 2.26
N ILE A 166 22.87 -16.23 3.21
CA ILE A 166 23.72 -16.23 4.41
C ILE A 166 25.19 -16.45 4.01
N ARG A 167 25.48 -17.35 3.08
CA ARG A 167 26.84 -17.53 2.55
C ARG A 167 27.35 -16.26 1.88
N GLU A 168 26.56 -15.67 1.00
CA GLU A 168 26.92 -14.39 0.34
C GLU A 168 27.15 -13.27 1.36
N LEU A 169 26.38 -13.22 2.45
CA LEU A 169 26.56 -12.24 3.51
C LEU A 169 27.90 -12.43 4.25
N VAL A 170 28.21 -13.68 4.62
CA VAL A 170 29.48 -14.03 5.29
C VAL A 170 30.68 -13.75 4.38
N ASP A 171 30.53 -14.02 3.07
CA ASP A 171 31.57 -13.77 2.07
C ASP A 171 31.69 -12.29 1.65
N GLY A 172 30.86 -11.39 2.20
CA GLY A 172 30.87 -9.96 1.86
C GLY A 172 30.31 -9.64 0.45
N ARG A 173 29.57 -10.55 -0.16
CA ARG A 173 29.00 -10.45 -1.52
C ARG A 173 27.50 -10.17 -1.56
N PHE A 174 26.83 -10.10 -0.41
CA PHE A 174 25.40 -9.82 -0.35
C PHE A 174 25.11 -8.34 -0.66
N VAL A 175 24.38 -8.08 -1.74
CA VAL A 175 23.98 -6.73 -2.14
C VAL A 175 22.54 -6.47 -1.71
N VAL A 176 22.33 -5.39 -0.96
CA VAL A 176 20.99 -4.86 -0.68
C VAL A 176 20.55 -4.08 -1.92
N ALA A 177 19.44 -4.50 -2.54
CA ALA A 177 18.85 -3.84 -3.70
C ALA A 177 18.26 -2.47 -3.36
#